data_AF-A0A222X9V0-F1
#
_entry.id   AF-A0A222X9V0-F1
#
_cell.length_a   1.000
_cell.length_b   1.000
_cell.length_c   1.000
_cell.angle_alpha   90.00
_cell.angle_beta   90.00
_cell.angle_gamma   90.00
#
_symmetry.space_group_name_H-M   'P 1'
#
loop_
_entity.id
_entity.type
_entity.pdbx_description
1 polymer ?
#
loop_
_entity_poly.entity_id
_entity_poly.type
_entity_poly.pdbx_seq_one_letter_code
_entity_poly.pdbx_strand_id
1 'polypeptide(L)'
;MGFIDSMRGKGFAVETICAVLREQGVQVAARTYRSWSRLSPAARTVSDAVVVDAIRSSRIDEHGRPTPESLYAATQDDRAAASPRPGSGALHGRPADA
;
A
#
# COMPACT_ATOMS: atom_id res chain seq x y z
N MET A 1 -16.29 6.31 -0.44
CA MET A 1 -15.85 6.75 -1.77
C MET A 1 -14.38 7.10 -1.71
N GLY A 2 -13.54 6.41 -2.50
CA GLY A 2 -12.08 6.62 -2.46
C GLY A 2 -11.67 7.94 -3.10
N PHE A 3 -10.50 8.45 -2.71
CA PHE A 3 -9.93 9.69 -3.25
C PHE A 3 -9.87 9.70 -4.79
N ILE A 4 -9.44 8.59 -5.40
CA ILE A 4 -9.30 8.46 -6.85
C ILE A 4 -10.66 8.58 -7.56
N ASP A 5 -11.75 8.06 -6.96
CA ASP A 5 -13.09 8.16 -7.53
C ASP A 5 -13.64 9.59 -7.45
N SER A 6 -13.37 10.30 -6.34
CA SER A 6 -13.70 11.72 -6.20
C SER A 6 -13.00 12.58 -7.25
N MET A 7 -11.71 12.32 -7.51
CA MET A 7 -10.94 13.06 -8.51
C MET A 7 -11.40 12.71 -9.94
N ARG A 8 -11.79 11.46 -10.21
CA ARG A 8 -12.42 11.10 -11.49
C ARG A 8 -13.76 11.81 -11.70
N GLY A 9 -14.59 11.94 -10.67
CA GLY A 9 -15.85 12.69 -10.74
C GLY A 9 -15.65 14.18 -11.08
N LYS A 10 -14.48 14.73 -10.75
CA LYS A 10 -14.08 16.10 -11.10
C LYS A 10 -13.45 16.22 -12.50
N GLY A 11 -13.29 15.11 -13.23
CA GLY A 11 -12.72 15.09 -14.58
C GLY A 11 -11.20 14.87 -14.66
N PHE A 12 -10.52 14.56 -13.55
CA PHE A 12 -9.08 14.28 -13.60
C PHE A 12 -8.78 12.88 -14.14
N ALA A 13 -7.78 12.80 -15.02
CA ALA A 13 -7.28 11.54 -15.55
C ALA A 13 -6.57 10.73 -14.45
N VAL A 14 -6.69 9.41 -14.52
CA VAL A 14 -6.07 8.47 -13.56
C VAL A 14 -4.55 8.60 -13.55
N GLU A 15 -3.96 8.86 -14.71
CA GLU A 15 -2.53 9.13 -14.89
C GLU A 15 -2.05 10.31 -14.05
N THR A 16 -2.78 11.43 -14.10
CA THR A 16 -2.47 12.65 -13.33
C THR A 16 -2.62 12.39 -11.84
N ILE A 17 -3.69 11.69 -11.44
CA ILE A 17 -3.92 11.33 -10.03
C ILE A 17 -2.78 10.44 -9.52
N CYS A 18 -2.39 9.40 -10.27
CA CYS A 18 -1.27 8.53 -9.93
C CYS A 18 0.10 9.25 -9.98
N ALA A 19 0.25 10.32 -10.76
CA ALA A 19 1.45 11.15 -10.72
C ALA A 19 1.58 11.86 -9.36
N VAL A 20 0.52 12.55 -8.92
CA VAL A 20 0.50 13.21 -7.61
C VAL A 20 0.66 12.22 -6.46
N LEU A 21 0.00 11.06 -6.54
CA LEU A 21 0.14 10.01 -5.51
C LEU A 21 1.59 9.53 -5.37
N ARG A 22 2.34 9.43 -6.47
CA ARG A 22 3.77 9.07 -6.44
C ARG A 22 4.62 10.13 -5.75
N GLU A 23 4.31 11.41 -5.95
CA GLU A 23 4.98 12.53 -5.26
C GLU A 23 4.71 12.50 -3.75
N GLN A 24 3.53 12.04 -3.33
CA GLN A 24 3.18 11.85 -1.90
C GLN A 24 3.73 10.52 -1.32
N GLY A 25 4.58 9.79 -2.07
CA GLY A 25 5.22 8.55 -1.63
C GLY A 25 4.44 7.26 -1.94
N VAL A 26 3.28 7.34 -2.58
CA VAL A 26 2.48 6.16 -2.96
C VAL A 26 2.91 5.66 -4.35
N GLN A 27 3.72 4.61 -4.38
CA GLN A 27 4.29 4.03 -5.61
C GLN A 27 3.25 3.21 -6.40
N VAL A 28 2.36 3.90 -7.12
CA VAL A 28 1.34 3.27 -7.96
C VAL A 28 1.39 3.82 -9.39
N ALA A 29 1.60 2.94 -10.36
CA ALA A 29 1.48 3.26 -11.78
C ALA A 29 0.03 3.12 -12.26
N ALA A 30 -0.39 3.94 -13.21
CA ALA A 30 -1.76 3.94 -13.73
C ALA A 30 -2.18 2.58 -14.33
N ARG A 31 -1.26 1.89 -15.01
CA ARG A 31 -1.49 0.53 -15.54
C ARG A 31 -1.78 -0.47 -14.42
N THR A 32 -0.99 -0.43 -13.35
CA THR A 32 -1.15 -1.30 -12.17
C THR A 32 -2.47 -1.02 -11.49
N TYR A 33 -2.81 0.26 -11.30
CA TYR A 33 -4.10 0.67 -10.76
C TYR A 33 -5.27 0.11 -11.56
N ARG A 34 -5.25 0.21 -12.90
CA ARG A 34 -6.33 -0.33 -13.76
C ARG A 34 -6.48 -1.86 -13.65
N SER A 35 -5.37 -2.57 -13.46
CA SER A 35 -5.39 -4.01 -13.23
C SER A 35 -6.07 -4.33 -11.90
N TRP A 36 -5.66 -3.64 -10.84
CA TRP A 36 -6.19 -3.84 -9.48
C TRP A 36 -7.61 -3.33 -9.30
N SER A 37 -8.02 -2.27 -9.99
CA SER A 37 -9.38 -1.73 -9.87
C SER A 37 -10.46 -2.69 -10.37
N ARG A 38 -10.08 -3.71 -11.15
CA ARG A 38 -10.98 -4.76 -11.66
C ARG A 38 -11.00 -5.99 -10.76
N LEU A 39 -10.04 -6.11 -9.86
CA LEU A 39 -9.85 -7.28 -9.01
C LEU A 39 -10.22 -6.89 -7.58
N SER A 40 -11.05 -7.71 -6.94
CA SER A 40 -11.21 -7.56 -5.49
C SER A 40 -9.94 -8.06 -4.80
N PRO A 41 -9.44 -7.35 -3.78
CA PRO A 41 -8.35 -7.85 -2.96
C PRO A 41 -8.78 -9.17 -2.29
N ALA A 42 -7.81 -10.05 -2.02
CA ALA A 42 -8.09 -11.28 -1.28
C ALA A 42 -8.66 -10.92 0.10
N ALA A 43 -9.62 -11.71 0.60
CA ALA A 43 -10.26 -11.47 1.89
C ALA A 43 -9.25 -11.35 3.04
N ARG A 44 -8.15 -12.12 2.97
CA ARG A 44 -7.03 -12.03 3.92
C ARG A 44 -6.35 -10.66 3.90
N THR A 45 -6.08 -10.09 2.72
CA THR A 45 -5.48 -8.77 2.60
C THR A 45 -6.33 -7.69 3.25
N VAL A 46 -7.66 -7.79 3.14
CA VAL A 46 -8.59 -6.86 3.80
C VAL A 46 -8.56 -7.05 5.32
N SER A 47 -8.62 -8.29 5.79
CA SER A 47 -8.53 -8.61 7.22
C SER A 47 -7.22 -8.13 7.84
N ASP A 48 -6.09 -8.36 7.18
CA ASP A 48 -4.77 -7.96 7.67
C ASP A 48 -4.64 -6.43 7.71
N ALA A 49 -5.21 -5.72 6.73
CA ALA A 49 -5.21 -4.26 6.74
C ALA A 49 -5.93 -3.70 7.97
N VAL A 50 -7.06 -4.30 8.37
CA VAL A 50 -7.80 -3.92 9.59
C VAL A 50 -6.98 -4.20 10.84
N VAL A 51 -6.34 -5.38 10.91
CA VAL A 51 -5.48 -5.74 12.05
C VAL A 51 -4.28 -4.80 12.17
N VAL A 52 -3.61 -4.51 11.06
CA VAL A 52 -2.47 -3.57 11.03
C VAL A 52 -2.90 -2.16 11.45
N ASP A 53 -4.07 -1.71 11.03
CA ASP A 53 -4.61 -0.40 11.41
C ASP A 53 -4.98 -0.35 12.90
N ALA A 54 -5.59 -1.41 13.44
CA ALA A 54 -5.88 -1.53 14.87
C ALA A 54 -4.59 -1.55 15.72
N ILE A 55 -3.54 -2.24 15.26
CA ILE A 55 -2.23 -2.22 15.91
C ILE A 55 -1.62 -0.82 15.84
N ARG A 56 -1.65 -0.16 14.68
CA ARG A 56 -1.10 1.19 14.51
C ARG A 56 -1.79 2.20 15.42
N SER A 57 -3.10 2.16 15.51
CA SER A 57 -3.89 3.05 16.39
C SER A 57 -3.61 2.77 17.87
N SER A 58 -3.45 1.50 18.26
CA SER A 58 -3.12 1.13 19.65
C SER A 58 -1.72 1.56 20.10
N ARG A 59 -0.83 1.91 19.16
CA ARG A 59 0.52 2.43 19.48
C ARG A 59 0.50 3.89 19.93
N ILE A 60 -0.64 4.58 19.86
CA ILE A 60 -0.78 6.00 20.18
C ILE A 60 -1.77 6.14 21.34
N ASP A 61 -1.42 6.93 22.36
CA ASP A 61 -2.29 7.26 23.50
C ASP A 61 -3.37 8.28 23.11
N GLU A 62 -4.29 8.56 24.04
CA GLU A 62 -5.35 9.57 23.87
C GLU A 62 -4.82 11.00 23.65
N HIS A 63 -3.54 11.23 23.93
CA HIS A 63 -2.85 12.50 23.76
C HIS A 63 -1.99 12.57 22.49
N GLY A 64 -2.04 11.55 21.63
CA GLY A 64 -1.27 11.51 20.39
C GLY A 64 0.20 11.11 20.55
N ARG A 65 0.61 10.61 21.73
CA ARG A 65 1.97 10.19 22.04
C ARG A 65 2.13 8.67 21.91
N PRO A 66 3.32 8.17 21.55
CA PRO A 66 3.58 6.74 21.52
C PRO A 66 3.31 6.10 22.90
N THR A 67 2.55 5.02 22.95
CA THR A 67 2.34 4.25 24.18
C THR A 67 3.66 3.61 24.63
N PRO A 68 3.91 3.43 25.93
CA PRO A 68 5.12 2.78 26.42
C PRO A 68 5.34 1.38 25.80
N GLU A 69 4.25 0.65 25.56
CA GLU A 69 4.24 -0.67 24.95
C GLU A 69 4.71 -0.63 23.48
N SER A 70 4.42 0.46 22.76
CA SER A 70 4.85 0.64 21.37
C SER A 70 6.37 0.74 21.21
N LEU A 71 7.08 1.20 22.25
CA LEU A 71 8.53 1.33 22.25
C LEU A 71 9.23 -0.04 22.16
N TYR A 72 8.61 -1.09 22.71
CA TYR A 72 9.16 -2.44 22.64
C TYR A 72 9.07 -3.03 21.23
N ALA A 73 8.05 -2.67 20.44
CA ALA A 73 7.88 -3.15 19.08
C ALA A 73 8.80 -2.43 18.06
N ALA A 74 9.19 -1.18 18.33
CA ALA A 74 10.01 -0.36 17.41
C ALA A 74 11.36 -1.01 17.05
N THR A 75 11.97 -1.73 18.00
CA THR A 75 13.25 -2.42 17.78
C THR A 75 13.19 -3.53 16.71
N GLN A 76 12.00 -4.07 16.42
CA GLN A 76 11.82 -5.13 15.43
C GLN A 76 11.56 -4.59 14.02
N ASP A 77 10.87 -3.46 13.88
CA ASP A 77 10.51 -2.84 12.60
C ASP A 77 11.76 -2.28 11.85
N ASP A 78 12.75 -1.72 12.56
CA ASP A 78 14.00 -1.22 11.95
C ASP A 78 14.80 -2.31 11.21
N ARG A 79 14.72 -3.55 11.69
CA ARG A 79 15.44 -4.69 11.06
C ARG A 79 14.79 -5.14 9.75
N ALA A 80 13.49 -4.89 9.57
CA ALA A 80 12.75 -5.25 8.35
C ALA A 80 12.90 -4.20 7.22
N ALA A 81 13.11 -2.93 7.56
CA ALA A 81 13.32 -1.85 6.59
C ALA A 81 14.70 -1.88 5.90
N ALA A 82 15.69 -2.54 6.50
CA ALA A 82 17.04 -2.67 5.95
C ALA A 82 17.19 -3.78 4.88
N SER A 83 16.13 -4.55 4.59
CA SER A 83 16.17 -5.54 3.51
C SER A 83 15.72 -4.89 2.19
N PRO A 84 16.61 -4.76 1.17
CA PRO A 84 16.19 -4.28 -0.13
C PRO A 84 15.21 -5.30 -0.70
N ARG A 85 13.93 -4.92 -0.81
CA ARG A 85 12.92 -5.75 -1.47
C ARG A 85 13.38 -5.98 -2.93
N PRO A 86 13.65 -7.22 -3.35
CA PRO A 86 13.99 -7.47 -4.75
C PRO A 86 12.79 -7.06 -5.61
N GLY A 87 13.07 -6.26 -6.63
CA GLY A 87 12.08 -5.74 -7.57
C GLY A 87 11.19 -6.87 -8.08
N SER A 88 9.90 -6.77 -7.81
CA SER A 88 8.87 -7.64 -8.34
C SER A 88 8.69 -7.32 -9.84
N GLY A 89 9.62 -7.81 -10.65
CA GLY A 89 9.62 -7.63 -12.10
C GLY A 89 10.28 -8.81 -12.79
N ALA A 90 9.53 -9.90 -13.01
CA ALA A 90 9.59 -10.79 -14.18
C ALA A 90 8.76 -12.07 -13.94
N LEU A 91 7.47 -12.02 -14.26
CA LEU A 91 6.67 -13.22 -14.53
C LEU A 91 5.97 -13.03 -15.88
N HIS A 92 6.72 -13.21 -16.97
CA HIS A 92 6.24 -13.56 -18.32
C HIS A 92 7.48 -13.81 -19.21
N GLY A 93 7.73 -14.95 -19.85
CA GLY A 93 6.98 -16.20 -19.95
C GLY A 93 7.85 -17.33 -20.53
N ARG A 94 7.31 -18.55 -20.50
CA ARG A 94 7.57 -19.59 -21.50
C ARG A 94 6.34 -19.67 -22.41
N PRO A 95 6.52 -19.94 -23.71
CA PRO A 95 6.33 -21.30 -24.25
C PRO A 95 7.57 -21.74 -25.07
N ALA A 96 8.00 -23.00 -25.05
CA ALA A 96 7.49 -24.16 -25.80
C ALA A 96 7.74 -24.10 -27.32
N ASP A 97 8.56 -25.05 -27.77
CA ASP A 97 8.75 -25.61 -29.13
C ASP A 97 9.47 -24.81 -30.23
N ALA A 98 10.72 -25.23 -30.50
CA ALA A 98 11.23 -25.66 -31.82
C ALA A 98 12.60 -26.36 -31.64
#